data_AF-A0A8J3GEW2-F1
#
_entry.id   AF-A0A8J3GEW2-F1
#
_cell.length_a   1.000
_cell.length_b   1.000
_cell.length_c   1.000
_cell.angle_alpha   90.00
_cell.angle_beta   90.00
_cell.angle_gamma   90.00
#
_symmetry.space_group_name_H-M   'P 1'
#
loop_
_entity.id
_entity.type
_entity.pdbx_description
1 polymer ?
#
loop_
_entity_poly.entity_id
_entity_poly.type
_entity_poly.pdbx_seq_one_letter_code
_entity_poly.pdbx_strand_id
1 'polypeptide(L)'
;MADSETKQVTINIDGVEHRVPDGLNLVDACEGVGVEIPHYCYHPKLSVAGNCRMCLVEMGMPMRDRATGEPVLDDAGAPKIGWMPKPAIACASKAMPGLHIKTKSDLTKECREGVMEFLLVNHPLDCPICDQAGECRLQEFATDYGRGFSRFVEEKNVKPKRTKLGPRVILDDERCILCSRCVRFCEEIDENPVLGFTERGSHSTLSCFPGKQLDSNYSLNTVDICPVGALTSTDFRFKMRVWFLKPTPSICTESSVGVNTEVWTREGKIYRITPRRNDAVNDTWMTDSGRSLYQQVEAENRMKSFRVDGNKASLGEAVQRVRELLTVGPVAYVASGHMSVEDQWMLRKLAEAEPGAIHFVYHTGEGDGRLISKDKTPNLRGGLLTGLIKGIPDAHLHSLRDKLEAGEIKTIVSFGEDIVKAGISPELIKKANLVYFGALRDDCTDYAKVLLPALTVFERSGSFVNQQFRLQKFSQIVPGPAGLLPTTALLARLIGEITGQPATAPSNPQMWREIAAAVPQFSGVEFAKIPTTGLELDSSAFATLPFVEEKGWHFEPVAEPAGAQSSHH
;
A
#
# COMPACT_ATOMS: atom_id res chain seq x y z
N MET A 1 17.54 -10.12 -10.23
CA MET A 1 18.00 -10.30 -11.62
C MET A 1 18.65 -9.00 -12.04
N ALA A 2 19.89 -9.04 -12.53
CA ALA A 2 20.59 -7.84 -12.99
C ALA A 2 19.83 -7.19 -14.15
N ASP A 3 19.64 -5.87 -14.08
CA ASP A 3 19.07 -5.00 -15.12
C ASP A 3 19.68 -5.39 -16.47
N SER A 4 18.88 -5.95 -17.38
CA SER A 4 19.24 -5.91 -18.79
C SER A 4 19.17 -4.44 -19.19
N GLU A 5 20.30 -3.82 -19.56
CA GLU A 5 20.30 -2.43 -20.04
C GLU A 5 19.22 -2.25 -21.12
N THR A 6 18.11 -1.61 -20.75
CA THR A 6 16.98 -1.43 -21.65
C THR A 6 17.45 -0.52 -22.78
N LYS A 7 17.56 -1.08 -23.98
CA LYS A 7 18.00 -0.37 -25.19
C LYS A 7 17.28 0.98 -25.29
N GLN A 8 18.04 2.06 -25.36
CA GLN A 8 17.50 3.42 -25.46
C GLN A 8 17.34 3.81 -26.94
N VAL A 9 16.29 4.55 -27.26
CA VAL A 9 16.03 5.11 -28.59
C VAL A 9 15.77 6.62 -28.48
N THR A 10 16.17 7.35 -29.51
CA THR A 10 15.87 8.78 -29.61
C THR A 10 14.52 8.97 -30.28
N ILE A 11 13.63 9.68 -29.60
CA ILE A 11 12.37 10.20 -30.14
C ILE A 11 12.38 11.73 -30.06
N ASN A 12 11.64 12.38 -30.96
CA ASN A 12 11.46 13.83 -30.96
C ASN A 12 10.04 14.17 -30.48
N ILE A 13 9.95 14.99 -29.43
CA ILE A 13 8.69 15.47 -28.85
C ILE A 13 8.66 16.99 -29.00
N ASP A 14 7.73 17.51 -29.80
CA ASP A 14 7.56 18.95 -30.03
C ASP A 14 8.85 19.68 -30.45
N GLY A 15 9.71 19.00 -31.22
CA GLY A 15 10.99 19.53 -31.70
C GLY A 15 12.19 19.22 -30.80
N VAL A 16 11.99 18.64 -29.60
CA VAL A 16 13.06 18.30 -28.65
C VAL A 16 13.36 16.81 -28.69
N GLU A 17 14.64 16.45 -28.77
CA GLU A 17 15.07 15.05 -28.72
C GLU A 17 15.17 14.52 -27.29
N HIS A 18 14.63 13.32 -27.08
CA HIS A 18 14.65 12.62 -25.81
C HIS A 18 15.12 11.18 -25.99
N ARG A 19 15.89 10.66 -25.03
CA ARG A 19 16.22 9.24 -24.94
C ARG A 19 15.23 8.54 -24.02
N VAL A 20 14.57 7.53 -24.56
CA VAL A 20 13.59 6.71 -23.84
C VAL A 20 13.81 5.23 -24.14
N PRO A 21 13.34 4.31 -23.28
CA PRO A 21 13.42 2.88 -23.56
C PRO A 21 12.71 2.48 -24.87
N ASP A 22 13.36 1.64 -25.67
CA ASP A 22 12.83 1.10 -26.93
C ASP A 22 11.55 0.31 -26.67
N GLY A 23 10.51 0.56 -27.47
CA GLY A 23 9.23 -0.14 -27.36
C GLY A 23 8.33 0.26 -26.19
N LEU A 24 8.74 1.22 -25.35
CA LEU A 24 7.92 1.74 -24.25
C LEU A 24 6.63 2.36 -24.79
N ASN A 25 5.53 2.26 -24.04
CA ASN A 25 4.28 2.95 -24.39
C ASN A 25 4.54 4.45 -24.55
N LEU A 26 4.00 5.07 -25.59
CA LEU A 26 4.28 6.48 -25.85
C LEU A 26 3.78 7.41 -24.74
N VAL A 27 2.68 7.07 -24.07
CA VAL A 27 2.19 7.85 -22.92
C VAL A 27 3.21 7.83 -21.79
N ASP A 28 3.69 6.64 -21.42
CA ASP A 28 4.71 6.48 -20.37
C ASP A 28 6.06 7.09 -20.76
N ALA A 29 6.45 6.98 -22.03
CA ALA A 29 7.68 7.56 -22.55
C ALA A 29 7.68 9.09 -22.47
N CYS A 30 6.55 9.72 -22.80
CA CYS A 30 6.37 11.16 -22.65
C CYS A 30 6.34 11.57 -21.18
N GLU A 31 5.62 10.84 -20.32
CA GLU A 31 5.58 11.10 -18.88
C GLU A 31 6.97 11.03 -18.24
N GLY A 32 7.78 10.03 -18.62
CA GLY A 32 9.15 9.84 -18.14
C GLY A 32 10.10 10.99 -18.45
N VAL A 33 9.76 11.87 -19.41
CA VAL A 33 10.52 13.07 -19.76
C VAL A 33 9.79 14.37 -19.43
N GLY A 34 8.69 14.29 -18.66
CA GLY A 34 7.93 15.45 -18.18
C GLY A 34 6.92 16.01 -19.17
N VAL A 35 6.53 15.28 -20.21
CA VAL A 35 5.50 15.67 -21.18
C VAL A 35 4.21 14.89 -20.93
N GLU A 36 3.16 15.57 -20.48
CA GLU A 36 1.87 14.94 -20.24
C GLU A 36 1.08 14.74 -21.55
N ILE A 37 0.60 13.52 -21.77
CA ILE A 37 -0.43 13.22 -22.78
C ILE A 37 -1.74 12.88 -22.05
N PRO A 38 -2.82 13.68 -22.20
CA PRO A 38 -4.07 13.45 -21.48
C PRO A 38 -4.73 12.15 -21.94
N HIS A 39 -5.19 11.33 -20.98
CA HIS A 39 -5.77 10.02 -21.26
C HIS A 39 -6.76 9.56 -20.16
N TYR A 40 -7.82 8.84 -20.57
CA TYR A 40 -8.82 8.30 -19.64
C TYR A 40 -8.87 6.78 -19.55
N CYS A 41 -8.74 6.08 -20.67
CA CYS A 41 -8.86 4.62 -20.68
C CYS A 41 -7.52 3.94 -20.40
N TYR A 42 -6.41 4.55 -20.82
CA TYR A 42 -5.08 4.00 -20.59
C TYR A 42 -4.77 3.92 -19.09
N HIS A 43 -4.18 2.83 -18.65
CA HIS A 43 -3.64 2.65 -17.31
C HIS A 43 -2.42 1.75 -17.45
N PRO A 44 -1.26 2.05 -16.85
CA PRO A 44 0.00 1.33 -17.12
C PRO A 44 -0.04 -0.16 -16.73
N LYS A 45 -1.00 -0.54 -15.88
CA LYS A 45 -1.19 -1.91 -15.38
C LYS A 45 -2.45 -2.61 -15.93
N LEU A 46 -3.02 -2.10 -17.03
CA LEU A 46 -4.16 -2.72 -17.72
C LEU A 46 -3.89 -2.76 -19.23
N SER A 47 -4.56 -3.65 -19.95
CA SER A 47 -4.45 -3.74 -21.42
C SER A 47 -4.85 -2.44 -22.13
N VAL A 48 -4.33 -2.19 -23.32
CA VAL A 48 -4.65 -0.97 -24.07
C VAL A 48 -6.02 -1.08 -24.73
N ALA A 49 -6.97 -0.22 -24.34
CA ALA A 49 -8.32 -0.19 -24.93
C ALA A 49 -8.49 0.78 -26.11
N GLY A 50 -7.87 1.97 -26.03
CA GLY A 50 -7.99 3.00 -27.07
C GLY A 50 -9.40 3.57 -27.29
N ASN A 51 -10.35 3.37 -26.37
CA ASN A 51 -11.75 3.75 -26.60
C ASN A 51 -12.07 5.25 -26.32
N CYS A 52 -11.31 5.94 -25.47
CA CYS A 52 -11.59 7.34 -25.10
C CYS A 52 -11.03 8.40 -26.06
N ARG A 53 -10.01 8.06 -26.85
CA ARG A 53 -9.33 8.95 -27.82
C ARG A 53 -8.74 10.27 -27.28
N MET A 54 -8.68 10.49 -25.97
CA MET A 54 -8.10 11.73 -25.40
C MET A 54 -6.58 11.88 -25.69
N CYS A 55 -5.88 10.76 -25.88
CA CYS A 55 -4.43 10.73 -26.10
C CYS A 55 -4.02 10.90 -27.58
N LEU A 56 -4.85 11.55 -28.40
CA LEU A 56 -4.51 11.79 -29.80
C LEU A 56 -3.30 12.75 -29.90
N VAL A 57 -2.38 12.43 -30.80
CA VAL A 57 -1.19 13.21 -31.13
C VAL A 57 -0.90 13.10 -32.63
N GLU A 58 -0.24 14.10 -33.21
CA GLU A 58 0.36 13.95 -34.54
C GLU A 58 1.64 13.13 -34.43
N MET A 59 1.77 12.09 -35.27
CA MET A 59 2.95 11.25 -35.35
C MET A 59 3.58 11.35 -36.74
N GLY A 60 4.90 11.26 -36.79
CA GLY A 60 5.67 11.28 -38.03
C GLY A 60 6.97 10.51 -37.88
N MET A 61 7.55 10.15 -39.03
CA MET A 61 8.86 9.51 -39.11
C MET A 61 9.70 10.25 -40.17
N PRO A 62 11.04 10.28 -40.05
CA PRO A 62 11.93 10.74 -41.10
C PRO A 62 11.63 10.02 -42.41
N MET A 63 11.39 10.78 -43.47
CA MET A 63 11.14 10.25 -44.79
C MET A 63 12.42 9.63 -45.36
N ARG A 64 12.25 8.50 -46.05
CA ARG A 64 13.32 7.86 -46.84
C ARG A 64 12.86 7.72 -48.28
N ASP A 65 13.78 7.94 -49.20
CA ASP A 65 13.53 7.72 -50.62
C ASP A 65 13.20 6.24 -50.87
N ARG A 66 12.15 5.98 -51.65
CA ARG A 66 11.66 4.60 -51.86
C ARG A 66 12.57 3.77 -52.77
N ALA A 67 13.35 4.41 -53.62
CA ALA A 67 14.27 3.75 -54.55
C ALA A 67 15.66 3.58 -53.95
N THR A 68 16.18 4.57 -53.24
CA THR A 68 17.57 4.56 -52.72
C THR A 68 17.67 4.23 -51.23
N GLY A 69 16.59 4.41 -50.46
CA GLY A 69 16.58 4.22 -49.00
C GLY A 69 17.25 5.34 -48.21
N GLU A 70 17.76 6.37 -48.89
CA GLU A 70 18.44 7.52 -48.28
C GLU A 70 17.44 8.49 -47.62
N PRO A 71 17.84 9.22 -46.55
CA PRO A 71 16.98 10.24 -45.93
C PRO A 71 16.60 11.33 -46.92
N VAL A 72 15.31 11.64 -47.01
CA VAL A 72 14.83 12.83 -47.74
C VAL A 72 15.06 14.03 -46.84
N LEU A 73 15.81 15.02 -47.33
CA LEU A 73 16.09 16.25 -46.59
C LEU A 73 15.08 17.35 -46.94
N ASP A 74 14.84 18.26 -46.00
CA ASP A 74 14.12 19.50 -46.21
C ASP A 74 15.05 20.60 -46.74
N ASP A 75 14.48 21.79 -47.02
CA ASP A 75 15.21 22.93 -47.58
C ASP A 75 16.33 23.44 -46.64
N ALA A 76 16.30 23.08 -45.35
CA ALA A 76 17.32 23.41 -44.35
C ALA A 76 18.37 22.30 -44.21
N GLY A 77 18.28 21.22 -44.99
CA GLY A 77 19.20 20.08 -44.94
C GLY A 77 18.92 19.11 -43.78
N ALA A 78 17.81 19.25 -43.05
CA ALA A 78 17.40 18.33 -41.99
C ALA A 78 16.50 17.21 -42.55
N PRO A 79 16.43 16.03 -41.91
CA PRO A 79 15.53 14.97 -42.35
C PRO A 79 14.06 15.43 -42.39
N LYS A 80 13.45 15.40 -43.57
CA LYS A 80 12.05 15.76 -43.77
C LYS A 80 11.15 14.77 -43.04
N ILE A 81 10.30 15.24 -42.14
CA ILE A 81 9.37 14.39 -41.39
C ILE A 81 8.08 14.17 -42.18
N GLY A 82 7.76 12.89 -42.42
CA GLY A 82 6.51 12.46 -43.01
C GLY A 82 5.44 12.32 -41.94
N TRP A 83 4.72 13.40 -41.66
CA TRP A 83 3.60 13.39 -40.72
C TRP A 83 2.45 12.52 -41.24
N MET A 84 1.87 11.70 -40.37
CA MET A 84 0.71 10.88 -40.69
C MET A 84 -0.51 11.77 -41.01
N PRO A 85 -1.36 11.38 -41.98
CA PRO A 85 -2.51 12.20 -42.41
C PRO A 85 -3.63 12.27 -41.36
N LYS A 86 -3.58 11.42 -40.32
CA LYS A 86 -4.55 11.38 -39.23
C LYS A 86 -3.79 11.32 -37.91
N PRO A 87 -4.32 11.94 -36.83
CA PRO A 87 -3.75 11.81 -35.51
C PRO A 87 -3.85 10.35 -35.05
N ALA A 88 -2.85 9.90 -34.31
CA ALA A 88 -2.75 8.56 -33.78
C ALA A 88 -2.93 8.56 -32.26
N ILE A 89 -3.39 7.44 -31.71
CA ILE A 89 -3.52 7.29 -30.26
C ILE A 89 -2.15 6.98 -29.64
N ALA A 90 -1.69 7.84 -28.74
CA ALA A 90 -0.42 7.61 -28.04
C ALA A 90 -0.46 6.31 -27.22
N CYS A 91 -1.59 5.99 -26.57
CA CYS A 91 -1.68 4.84 -25.67
C CYS A 91 -1.52 3.47 -26.34
N ALA A 92 -1.62 3.35 -27.67
CA ALA A 92 -1.33 2.12 -28.40
C ALA A 92 -0.05 2.22 -29.26
N SER A 93 0.61 3.38 -29.24
CA SER A 93 1.84 3.63 -29.97
C SER A 93 3.04 3.38 -29.07
N LYS A 94 4.14 2.91 -29.67
CA LYS A 94 5.38 2.60 -28.94
C LYS A 94 6.49 3.55 -29.36
N ALA A 95 7.35 3.91 -28.42
CA ALA A 95 8.59 4.61 -28.71
C ALA A 95 9.47 3.75 -29.62
N MET A 96 9.98 4.35 -30.69
CA MET A 96 10.86 3.68 -31.65
C MET A 96 11.83 4.70 -32.25
N PRO A 97 13.01 4.28 -32.76
CA PRO A 97 14.02 5.19 -33.27
C PRO A 97 13.48 6.13 -34.36
N GLY A 98 13.70 7.43 -34.18
CA GLY A 98 13.29 8.45 -35.15
C GLY A 98 11.80 8.78 -35.10
N LEU A 99 11.04 8.29 -34.13
CA LEU A 99 9.65 8.72 -33.93
C LEU A 99 9.60 10.22 -33.61
N HIS A 100 8.82 10.96 -34.38
CA HIS A 100 8.52 12.37 -34.13
C HIS A 100 7.06 12.52 -33.74
N ILE A 101 6.79 13.30 -32.70
CA ILE A 101 5.43 13.60 -32.26
C ILE A 101 5.25 15.09 -32.03
N LYS A 102 4.04 15.59 -32.35
CA LYS A 102 3.58 16.91 -31.89
C LYS A 102 2.43 16.70 -30.94
N THR A 103 2.60 17.18 -29.71
CA THR A 103 1.59 17.11 -28.65
C THR A 103 0.82 18.43 -28.52
N LYS A 104 1.30 19.51 -29.15
CA LYS A 104 0.77 20.88 -29.04
C LYS A 104 0.39 21.53 -30.37
N SER A 105 0.31 20.76 -31.45
CA SER A 105 -0.13 21.28 -32.75
C SER A 105 -1.62 21.64 -32.76
N ASP A 106 -2.03 22.49 -33.70
CA ASP A 106 -3.43 22.91 -33.86
C ASP A 106 -4.36 21.71 -34.06
N LEU A 107 -3.96 20.73 -34.89
CA LEU A 107 -4.73 19.49 -35.10
C LEU A 107 -4.85 18.68 -33.81
N THR A 108 -3.77 18.54 -33.02
CA THR A 108 -3.80 17.81 -31.75
C THR A 108 -4.73 18.50 -30.75
N LYS A 109 -4.66 19.83 -30.66
CA LYS A 109 -5.51 20.64 -29.80
C LYS A 109 -6.98 20.51 -30.19
N GLU A 110 -7.30 20.66 -31.47
CA GLU A 110 -8.68 20.52 -31.98
C GLU A 110 -9.25 19.14 -31.69
N CYS A 111 -8.45 18.08 -31.84
CA CYS A 111 -8.87 16.71 -31.53
C CYS A 111 -9.19 16.52 -30.05
N ARG A 112 -8.35 17.05 -29.15
CA ARG A 112 -8.57 16.95 -27.69
C ARG A 112 -9.81 17.74 -27.26
N GLU A 113 -9.99 18.94 -27.80
CA GLU A 113 -11.18 19.75 -27.58
C GLU A 113 -12.46 19.03 -28.05
N GLY A 114 -12.43 18.41 -29.23
CA GLY A 114 -13.55 17.66 -29.78
C GLY A 114 -13.88 16.41 -28.95
N VAL A 115 -12.87 15.65 -28.53
CA VAL A 115 -13.05 14.50 -27.63
C VAL A 115 -13.64 14.94 -26.30
N MET A 116 -13.12 16.02 -25.70
CA MET A 116 -13.63 16.56 -24.46
C MET A 116 -15.10 16.97 -24.59
N GLU A 117 -15.47 17.63 -25.68
CA GLU A 117 -16.85 17.98 -25.97
C GLU A 117 -17.74 16.73 -26.00
N PHE A 118 -17.37 15.68 -26.74
CA PHE A 118 -18.14 14.43 -26.79
C PHE A 118 -18.28 13.73 -25.43
N LEU A 119 -17.23 13.76 -24.60
CA LEU A 119 -17.28 13.21 -23.24
C LEU A 119 -18.26 13.99 -22.35
N LEU A 120 -18.34 15.31 -22.52
CA LEU A 120 -19.20 16.19 -21.74
C LEU A 120 -20.63 16.31 -22.26
N VAL A 121 -20.92 15.89 -23.51
CA VAL A 121 -22.27 15.95 -24.12
C VAL A 121 -23.32 15.34 -23.21
N ASN A 122 -23.11 14.11 -22.72
CA ASN A 122 -24.06 13.42 -21.83
C ASN A 122 -23.61 13.37 -20.37
N HIS A 123 -22.44 13.92 -20.02
CA HIS A 123 -21.99 13.97 -18.63
C HIS A 123 -22.87 14.95 -17.82
N PRO A 124 -23.32 14.59 -16.60
CA PRO A 124 -24.22 15.40 -15.80
C PRO A 124 -23.49 16.59 -15.17
N LEU A 125 -24.26 17.63 -14.84
CA LEU A 125 -23.77 18.81 -14.10
C LEU A 125 -23.70 18.55 -12.59
N ASP A 126 -23.12 17.41 -12.22
CA ASP A 126 -23.08 16.88 -10.86
C ASP A 126 -21.85 17.35 -10.06
N CYS A 127 -20.92 18.10 -10.65
CA CYS A 127 -19.63 18.43 -10.02
C CYS A 127 -19.72 18.91 -8.56
N PRO A 128 -20.68 19.78 -8.16
CA PRO A 128 -20.79 20.22 -6.76
C PRO A 128 -21.12 19.09 -5.77
N ILE A 129 -21.89 18.10 -6.21
CA ILE A 129 -22.33 16.96 -5.39
C ILE A 129 -21.47 15.71 -5.61
N CYS A 130 -20.66 15.67 -6.66
CA CYS A 130 -19.77 14.56 -6.99
C CYS A 130 -18.68 14.40 -5.93
N ASP A 131 -18.45 13.16 -5.50
CA ASP A 131 -17.43 12.87 -4.48
C ASP A 131 -15.99 13.01 -5.01
N GLN A 132 -15.80 12.66 -6.28
CA GLN A 132 -14.51 12.78 -6.99
C GLN A 132 -14.13 14.23 -7.32
N ALA A 133 -15.00 15.20 -7.05
CA ALA A 133 -14.69 16.60 -7.33
C ALA A 133 -13.36 16.99 -6.64
N GLY A 134 -12.47 17.62 -7.39
CA GLY A 134 -11.12 17.98 -6.92
C GLY A 134 -10.03 16.93 -7.12
N GLU A 135 -10.40 15.69 -7.45
CA GLU A 135 -9.49 14.61 -7.88
C GLU A 135 -10.04 13.91 -9.13
N CYS A 136 -10.84 14.64 -9.93
CA CYS A 136 -11.49 14.14 -11.12
C CYS A 136 -10.67 14.52 -12.36
N ARG A 137 -10.06 13.54 -13.01
CA ARG A 137 -9.29 13.77 -14.24
C ARG A 137 -10.14 14.35 -15.37
N LEU A 138 -11.46 14.09 -15.38
CA LEU A 138 -12.35 14.74 -16.35
C LEU A 138 -12.48 16.24 -16.11
N GLN A 139 -12.52 16.67 -14.86
CA GLN A 139 -12.58 18.09 -14.50
C GLN A 139 -11.27 18.81 -14.84
N GLU A 140 -10.13 18.20 -14.50
CA GLU A 140 -8.80 18.74 -14.80
C GLU A 140 -8.60 18.91 -16.31
N PHE A 141 -8.76 17.83 -17.07
CA PHE A 141 -8.55 17.91 -18.53
C PHE A 141 -9.61 18.73 -19.26
N ALA A 142 -10.83 18.87 -18.73
CA ALA A 142 -11.80 19.80 -19.31
C ALA A 142 -11.35 21.27 -19.16
N THR A 143 -10.63 21.57 -18.07
CA THR A 143 -10.06 22.90 -17.82
C THR A 143 -8.83 23.13 -18.72
N ASP A 144 -7.94 22.13 -18.81
CA ASP A 144 -6.65 22.30 -19.48
C ASP A 144 -6.71 22.11 -21.00
N TYR A 145 -7.57 21.21 -21.48
CA TYR A 145 -7.64 20.79 -22.89
C TYR A 145 -9.04 20.97 -23.52
N GLY A 146 -10.03 21.46 -22.77
CA GLY A 146 -11.37 21.75 -23.27
C GLY A 146 -11.52 23.15 -23.87
N ARG A 147 -12.64 23.39 -24.56
CA ARG A 147 -12.98 24.69 -25.18
C ARG A 147 -13.38 25.79 -24.20
N GLY A 148 -13.75 25.43 -22.97
CA GLY A 148 -14.28 26.34 -21.96
C GLY A 148 -15.77 26.70 -22.09
N PHE A 149 -16.46 26.28 -23.16
CA PHE A 149 -17.91 26.45 -23.31
C PHE A 149 -18.55 25.21 -23.96
N SER A 150 -19.84 25.00 -23.69
CA SER A 150 -20.64 23.94 -24.32
C SER A 150 -21.45 24.50 -25.49
N ARG A 151 -21.54 23.73 -26.57
CA ARG A 151 -22.48 23.98 -27.69
C ARG A 151 -23.74 23.11 -27.60
N PHE A 152 -23.74 22.12 -26.71
CA PHE A 152 -24.84 21.17 -26.55
C PHE A 152 -25.96 21.82 -25.74
N VAL A 153 -27.13 21.98 -26.37
CA VAL A 153 -28.34 22.60 -25.80
C VAL A 153 -29.53 21.64 -25.72
N GLU A 154 -29.32 20.38 -26.11
CA GLU A 154 -30.34 19.33 -26.09
C GLU A 154 -30.41 18.66 -24.71
N GLU A 155 -31.39 17.76 -24.56
CA GLU A 155 -31.55 16.95 -23.35
C GLU A 155 -30.44 15.89 -23.26
N LYS A 156 -29.82 15.79 -22.09
CA LYS A 156 -28.79 14.78 -21.80
C LYS A 156 -29.44 13.44 -21.51
N ASN A 157 -28.76 12.35 -21.87
CA ASN A 157 -29.19 11.02 -21.50
C ASN A 157 -29.21 10.85 -19.98
N VAL A 158 -30.37 10.46 -19.45
CA VAL A 158 -30.53 10.10 -18.03
C VAL A 158 -30.21 8.63 -17.84
N LYS A 159 -29.40 8.30 -16.84
CA LYS A 159 -28.98 6.94 -16.49
C LYS A 159 -29.16 6.66 -15.00
N PRO A 160 -29.18 5.39 -14.56
CA PRO A 160 -29.30 5.07 -13.15
C PRO A 160 -28.22 5.73 -12.30
N LYS A 161 -28.65 6.33 -11.18
CA LYS A 161 -27.79 6.91 -10.15
C LYS A 161 -27.91 6.10 -8.87
N ARG A 162 -26.85 6.08 -8.05
CA ARG A 162 -26.81 5.41 -6.75
C ARG A 162 -27.08 3.89 -6.84
N THR A 163 -26.70 3.27 -7.95
CA THR A 163 -26.82 1.82 -8.13
C THR A 163 -25.78 1.12 -7.28
N LYS A 164 -26.21 0.22 -6.40
CA LYS A 164 -25.30 -0.58 -5.58
C LYS A 164 -24.76 -1.74 -6.42
N LEU A 165 -23.47 -1.70 -6.77
CA LEU A 165 -22.83 -2.79 -7.51
C LEU A 165 -22.36 -3.93 -6.60
N GLY A 166 -22.11 -3.62 -5.34
CA GLY A 166 -21.70 -4.56 -4.31
C GLY A 166 -21.70 -3.92 -2.93
N PRO A 167 -21.14 -4.57 -1.90
CA PRO A 167 -21.15 -4.06 -0.52
C PRO A 167 -20.39 -2.74 -0.35
N ARG A 168 -19.38 -2.48 -1.18
CA ARG A 168 -18.42 -1.38 -1.01
C ARG A 168 -18.45 -0.33 -2.12
N VAL A 169 -19.10 -0.58 -3.25
CA VAL A 169 -19.07 0.32 -4.43
C VAL A 169 -20.47 0.77 -4.87
N ILE A 170 -20.64 2.08 -5.01
CA ILE A 170 -21.84 2.72 -5.58
C ILE A 170 -21.51 3.30 -6.96
N LEU A 171 -22.37 3.03 -7.93
CA LEU A 171 -22.34 3.55 -9.29
C LEU A 171 -23.33 4.70 -9.48
N ASP A 172 -22.82 5.85 -9.94
CA ASP A 172 -23.61 6.88 -10.63
C ASP A 172 -23.28 6.82 -12.13
N ASP A 173 -24.07 6.06 -12.89
CA ASP A 173 -23.72 5.71 -14.28
C ASP A 173 -23.74 6.90 -15.24
N GLU A 174 -24.51 7.95 -14.93
CA GLU A 174 -24.49 9.20 -15.69
C GLU A 174 -23.09 9.83 -15.75
N ARG A 175 -22.27 9.64 -14.71
CA ARG A 175 -20.92 10.17 -14.66
C ARG A 175 -19.92 9.30 -15.42
N CYS A 176 -20.29 8.06 -15.77
CA CYS A 176 -19.40 7.11 -16.42
C CYS A 176 -19.12 7.55 -17.87
N ILE A 177 -17.83 7.66 -18.21
CA ILE A 177 -17.37 7.98 -19.56
C ILE A 177 -17.03 6.73 -20.40
N LEU A 178 -17.45 5.55 -19.95
CA LEU A 178 -17.30 4.28 -20.66
C LEU A 178 -15.83 3.95 -21.04
N CYS A 179 -14.86 4.37 -20.22
CA CYS A 179 -13.43 4.17 -20.50
C CYS A 179 -12.95 2.71 -20.32
N SER A 180 -13.83 1.81 -19.86
CA SER A 180 -13.58 0.37 -19.63
C SER A 180 -12.52 0.00 -18.59
N ARG A 181 -11.94 0.95 -17.85
CA ARG A 181 -10.90 0.63 -16.84
C ARG A 181 -11.38 -0.36 -15.78
N CYS A 182 -12.57 -0.14 -15.22
CA CYS A 182 -13.15 -1.04 -14.22
C CYS A 182 -13.46 -2.44 -14.77
N VAL A 183 -13.98 -2.53 -15.99
CA VAL A 183 -14.27 -3.80 -16.68
C VAL A 183 -12.98 -4.60 -16.88
N ARG A 184 -11.95 -3.97 -17.46
CA ARG A 184 -10.63 -4.59 -17.66
C ARG A 184 -9.95 -4.96 -16.37
N PHE A 185 -10.06 -4.13 -15.32
CA PHE A 185 -9.54 -4.50 -14.00
C PHE A 185 -10.19 -5.78 -13.47
N CYS A 186 -11.52 -5.87 -13.53
CA CYS A 186 -12.26 -7.05 -13.10
C CYS A 186 -11.85 -8.30 -13.89
N GLU A 187 -11.60 -8.17 -15.19
CA GLU A 187 -11.20 -9.29 -16.06
C GLU A 187 -9.74 -9.70 -15.89
N GLU A 188 -8.81 -8.73 -15.89
CA GLU A 188 -7.38 -8.95 -16.04
C GLU A 188 -6.64 -9.05 -14.69
N ILE A 189 -7.10 -8.32 -13.66
CA ILE A 189 -6.38 -8.19 -12.38
C ILE A 189 -7.12 -8.90 -11.26
N ASP A 190 -8.42 -8.64 -11.14
CA ASP A 190 -9.26 -9.32 -10.14
C ASP A 190 -9.59 -10.76 -10.57
N GLU A 191 -9.50 -11.07 -11.87
CA GLU A 191 -9.89 -12.35 -12.50
C GLU A 191 -11.32 -12.78 -12.13
N ASN A 192 -12.17 -11.78 -11.89
CA ASN A 192 -13.59 -11.93 -11.61
C ASN A 192 -14.37 -10.96 -12.52
N PRO A 193 -14.65 -11.34 -13.78
CA PRO A 193 -15.28 -10.47 -14.78
C PRO A 193 -16.76 -10.24 -14.48
N VAL A 194 -17.05 -9.48 -13.42
CA VAL A 194 -18.39 -9.16 -12.95
C VAL A 194 -18.96 -7.91 -13.61
N LEU A 195 -18.13 -6.96 -14.01
CA LEU A 195 -18.55 -5.73 -14.67
C LEU A 195 -18.53 -5.86 -16.18
N GLY A 196 -19.53 -5.27 -16.85
CA GLY A 196 -19.58 -5.19 -18.30
C GLY A 196 -20.43 -4.01 -18.77
N PHE A 197 -20.30 -3.68 -20.05
CA PHE A 197 -21.21 -2.74 -20.70
C PHE A 197 -22.41 -3.48 -21.29
N THR A 198 -23.59 -2.95 -21.02
CA THR A 198 -24.87 -3.35 -21.61
C THR A 198 -25.35 -2.26 -22.56
N GLU A 199 -26.32 -2.57 -23.40
CA GLU A 199 -26.79 -1.68 -24.47
C GLU A 199 -25.70 -1.30 -25.50
N ARG A 200 -26.00 -0.35 -26.40
CA ARG A 200 -25.07 0.13 -27.44
C ARG A 200 -25.23 1.64 -27.67
N GLY A 201 -24.18 2.25 -28.21
CA GLY A 201 -24.17 3.68 -28.56
C GLY A 201 -24.24 4.58 -27.32
N SER A 202 -24.97 5.69 -27.41
CA SER A 202 -25.12 6.67 -26.33
C SER A 202 -25.88 6.14 -25.11
N HIS A 203 -26.60 5.02 -25.26
CA HIS A 203 -27.34 4.34 -24.19
C HIS A 203 -26.52 3.25 -23.47
N SER A 204 -25.25 3.06 -23.83
CA SER A 204 -24.40 2.06 -23.18
C SER A 204 -24.30 2.34 -21.67
N THR A 205 -24.51 1.31 -20.84
CA THR A 205 -24.54 1.41 -19.38
C THR A 205 -23.62 0.37 -18.74
N LEU A 206 -22.88 0.78 -17.71
CA LEU A 206 -22.09 -0.14 -16.90
C LEU A 206 -23.02 -0.91 -15.95
N SER A 207 -22.91 -2.24 -15.92
CA SER A 207 -23.69 -3.07 -15.01
C SER A 207 -22.88 -4.28 -14.51
N CYS A 208 -23.34 -4.89 -13.43
CA CYS A 208 -22.89 -6.22 -13.03
C CYS A 208 -23.56 -7.29 -13.91
N PHE A 209 -22.87 -8.40 -14.14
CA PHE A 209 -23.47 -9.59 -14.74
C PHE A 209 -24.68 -10.04 -13.89
N PRO A 210 -25.81 -10.45 -14.51
CA PRO A 210 -27.01 -10.84 -13.76
C PRO A 210 -26.72 -11.87 -12.66
N GLY A 211 -27.15 -11.57 -11.44
CA GLY A 211 -26.95 -12.43 -10.27
C GLY A 211 -25.57 -12.32 -9.59
N LYS A 212 -24.65 -11.50 -10.11
CA LYS A 212 -23.35 -11.25 -9.49
C LYS A 212 -23.26 -9.85 -8.87
N GLN A 213 -22.34 -9.70 -7.91
CA GLN A 213 -22.02 -8.43 -7.27
C GLN A 213 -20.52 -8.17 -7.33
N LEU A 214 -20.14 -6.90 -7.29
CA LEU A 214 -18.76 -6.45 -7.17
C LEU A 214 -18.35 -6.50 -5.69
N ASP A 215 -18.03 -7.71 -5.20
CA ASP A 215 -17.81 -8.01 -3.78
C ASP A 215 -16.46 -8.69 -3.47
N SER A 216 -15.58 -8.83 -4.47
CA SER A 216 -14.22 -9.34 -4.30
C SER A 216 -13.40 -8.49 -3.32
N ASN A 217 -12.35 -9.07 -2.72
CA ASN A 217 -11.44 -8.34 -1.84
C ASN A 217 -10.55 -7.31 -2.57
N TYR A 218 -10.84 -7.00 -3.83
CA TYR A 218 -10.13 -6.01 -4.64
C TYR A 218 -11.09 -4.99 -5.29
N SER A 219 -12.38 -5.01 -4.92
CA SER A 219 -13.42 -4.21 -5.57
C SER A 219 -13.16 -2.70 -5.54
N LEU A 220 -12.57 -2.16 -4.47
CA LEU A 220 -12.35 -0.72 -4.32
C LEU A 220 -11.23 -0.20 -5.23
N ASN A 221 -10.37 -1.06 -5.78
CA ASN A 221 -9.44 -0.64 -6.82
C ASN A 221 -10.17 -0.12 -8.07
N THR A 222 -11.42 -0.56 -8.31
CA THR A 222 -12.26 0.00 -9.39
C THR A 222 -12.64 1.46 -9.14
N VAL A 223 -12.71 1.89 -7.88
CA VAL A 223 -12.92 3.29 -7.48
C VAL A 223 -11.64 4.08 -7.72
N ASP A 224 -10.48 3.56 -7.31
CA ASP A 224 -9.20 4.27 -7.47
C ASP A 224 -8.84 4.53 -8.95
N ILE A 225 -9.10 3.55 -9.83
CA ILE A 225 -8.78 3.70 -11.27
C ILE A 225 -9.84 4.46 -12.05
N CYS A 226 -11.02 4.70 -11.47
CA CYS A 226 -12.10 5.41 -12.16
C CYS A 226 -11.67 6.87 -12.36
N PRO A 227 -11.52 7.36 -13.60
CA PRO A 227 -11.04 8.72 -13.84
C PRO A 227 -12.10 9.80 -13.54
N VAL A 228 -13.30 9.37 -13.13
CA VAL A 228 -14.51 10.17 -12.92
C VAL A 228 -15.22 9.67 -11.67
N GLY A 229 -16.12 10.46 -11.09
CA GLY A 229 -16.87 10.05 -9.90
C GLY A 229 -18.06 9.14 -10.18
N ALA A 230 -17.91 8.20 -11.12
CA ALA A 230 -18.93 7.21 -11.45
C ALA A 230 -18.94 6.06 -10.43
N LEU A 231 -17.77 5.50 -10.13
CA LEU A 231 -17.61 4.49 -9.08
C LEU A 231 -17.07 5.17 -7.82
N THR A 232 -17.77 5.00 -6.71
CA THR A 232 -17.42 5.65 -5.44
C THR A 232 -17.49 4.66 -4.28
N SER A 233 -16.62 4.82 -3.29
CA SER A 233 -16.65 4.01 -2.07
C SER A 233 -17.90 4.32 -1.25
N THR A 234 -18.62 3.28 -0.85
CA THR A 234 -19.81 3.40 0.00
C THR A 234 -19.46 3.99 1.36
N ASP A 235 -18.25 3.71 1.87
CA ASP A 235 -17.80 4.25 3.14
C ASP A 235 -17.39 5.72 3.01
N PHE A 236 -16.61 6.10 2.01
CA PHE A 236 -16.04 7.45 1.95
C PHE A 236 -17.00 8.52 1.38
N ARG A 237 -17.88 8.10 0.46
CA ARG A 237 -18.73 9.01 -0.31
C ARG A 237 -19.46 10.03 0.57
N PHE A 238 -19.30 11.30 0.24
CA PHE A 238 -19.90 12.46 0.90
C PHE A 238 -19.44 12.74 2.33
N LYS A 239 -18.44 12.00 2.86
CA LYS A 239 -17.88 12.28 4.20
C LYS A 239 -16.91 13.46 4.20
N MET A 240 -16.13 13.64 3.14
CA MET A 240 -15.12 14.70 3.04
C MET A 240 -14.78 15.02 1.57
N ARG A 241 -14.23 16.21 1.31
CA ARG A 241 -13.64 16.55 0.00
C ARG A 241 -12.14 16.36 0.01
N VAL A 242 -11.58 15.89 -1.09
CA VAL A 242 -10.16 15.53 -1.21
C VAL A 242 -9.22 16.70 -0.92
N TRP A 243 -9.56 17.93 -1.31
CA TRP A 243 -8.72 19.11 -1.07
C TRP A 243 -8.60 19.52 0.41
N PHE A 244 -9.42 18.94 1.29
CA PHE A 244 -9.26 19.11 2.74
C PHE A 244 -8.46 17.97 3.39
N LEU A 245 -8.17 16.90 2.66
CA LEU A 245 -7.46 15.75 3.17
C LEU A 245 -5.96 15.91 2.92
N LYS A 246 -5.17 15.48 3.90
CA LYS A 246 -3.72 15.35 3.78
C LYS A 246 -3.37 13.86 3.54
N PRO A 247 -2.79 13.50 2.38
CA PRO A 247 -2.26 12.16 2.18
C PRO A 247 -0.92 12.01 2.92
N THR A 248 -0.74 10.89 3.61
CA THR A 248 0.52 10.53 4.26
C THR A 248 0.91 9.08 3.93
N PRO A 249 2.14 8.81 3.46
CA PRO A 249 2.59 7.46 3.16
C PRO A 249 2.60 6.54 4.38
N SER A 250 2.11 5.31 4.19
CA SER A 250 2.13 4.23 5.18
C SER A 250 2.30 2.86 4.51
N ILE A 251 2.25 1.81 5.32
CA ILE A 251 2.35 0.40 4.91
C ILE A 251 1.16 -0.37 5.49
N CYS A 252 0.57 -1.25 4.69
CA CYS A 252 -0.47 -2.16 5.12
C CYS A 252 0.10 -3.24 6.05
N THR A 253 -0.55 -3.47 7.18
CA THR A 253 -0.11 -4.45 8.20
C THR A 253 -0.91 -5.76 8.15
N GLU A 254 -1.68 -6.00 7.09
CA GLU A 254 -2.54 -7.18 6.98
C GLU A 254 -1.77 -8.50 6.76
N SER A 255 -0.61 -8.43 6.11
CA SER A 255 0.25 -9.58 5.85
C SER A 255 1.69 -9.14 5.57
N SER A 256 2.59 -10.09 5.37
CA SER A 256 4.01 -9.84 5.09
C SER A 256 4.30 -9.20 3.73
N VAL A 257 3.30 -8.99 2.86
CA VAL A 257 3.51 -8.38 1.53
C VAL A 257 4.07 -6.96 1.60
N GLY A 258 3.64 -6.16 2.59
CA GLY A 258 4.10 -4.77 2.75
C GLY A 258 3.52 -3.80 1.70
N VAL A 259 2.24 -3.97 1.34
CA VAL A 259 1.52 -3.09 0.39
C VAL A 259 1.70 -1.63 0.79
N ASN A 260 2.13 -0.79 -0.16
CA ASN A 260 2.34 0.64 0.07
C ASN A 260 1.00 1.38 -0.02
N THR A 261 0.77 2.29 0.92
CA THR A 261 -0.52 2.97 1.05
C THR A 261 -0.36 4.47 1.23
N GLU A 262 -1.41 5.21 0.91
CA GLU A 262 -1.61 6.58 1.34
C GLU A 262 -2.82 6.63 2.28
N VAL A 263 -2.61 7.23 3.44
CA VAL A 263 -3.66 7.40 4.45
C VAL A 263 -4.09 8.87 4.46
N TRP A 264 -5.38 9.09 4.25
CA TRP A 264 -5.94 10.42 4.05
C TRP A 264 -6.59 10.92 5.34
N THR A 265 -6.10 12.03 5.86
CA THR A 265 -6.53 12.56 7.16
C THR A 265 -6.99 14.00 7.11
N ARG A 266 -7.82 14.36 8.08
CA ARG A 266 -8.14 15.74 8.41
C ARG A 266 -8.42 15.85 9.90
N GLU A 267 -7.85 16.87 10.55
CA GLU A 267 -8.12 17.19 11.96
C GLU A 267 -7.92 16.00 12.90
N GLY A 268 -6.88 15.19 12.65
CA GLY A 268 -6.54 14.02 13.46
C GLY A 268 -7.45 12.79 13.23
N LYS A 269 -8.35 12.83 12.25
CA LYS A 269 -9.20 11.70 11.85
C LYS A 269 -8.76 11.12 10.51
N ILE A 270 -8.77 9.79 10.41
CA ILE A 270 -8.54 9.06 9.15
C ILE A 270 -9.89 8.86 8.45
N TYR A 271 -9.94 9.20 7.16
CA TYR A 271 -11.16 9.07 6.36
C TYR A 271 -11.11 7.91 5.36
N ARG A 272 -9.95 7.64 4.76
CA ARG A 272 -9.76 6.54 3.81
C ARG A 272 -8.29 6.14 3.70
N ILE A 273 -8.05 4.94 3.20
CA ILE A 273 -6.75 4.45 2.74
C ILE A 273 -6.85 4.14 1.25
N THR A 274 -5.87 4.58 0.46
CA THR A 274 -5.72 4.26 -0.97
C THR A 274 -4.36 3.59 -1.21
N PRO A 275 -4.21 2.82 -2.30
CA PRO A 275 -2.91 2.26 -2.68
C PRO A 275 -1.96 3.39 -3.07
N ARG A 276 -0.68 3.19 -2.76
CA ARG A 276 0.42 4.00 -3.26
C ARG A 276 1.23 3.17 -4.26
N ARG A 277 1.62 3.78 -5.38
CA ARG A 277 2.32 3.04 -6.43
C ARG A 277 3.68 2.51 -5.94
N ASN A 278 3.89 1.20 -6.07
CA ASN A 278 5.19 0.55 -5.93
C ASN A 278 5.25 -0.70 -6.80
N ASP A 279 5.88 -0.57 -7.96
CA ASP A 279 5.99 -1.61 -8.99
C ASP A 279 6.82 -2.83 -8.55
N ALA A 280 7.53 -2.76 -7.42
CA ALA A 280 8.22 -3.91 -6.83
C ALA A 280 7.37 -4.68 -5.81
N VAL A 281 6.20 -4.16 -5.40
CA VAL A 281 5.39 -4.74 -4.31
C VAL A 281 3.93 -4.93 -4.71
N ASN A 282 3.22 -3.82 -4.95
CA ASN A 282 1.76 -3.83 -5.11
C ASN A 282 1.27 -3.16 -6.39
N ASP A 283 2.18 -2.75 -7.28
CA ASP A 283 1.88 -1.90 -8.43
C ASP A 283 1.05 -0.70 -7.98
N THR A 284 -0.24 -0.65 -8.28
CA THR A 284 -1.18 0.40 -7.88
C THR A 284 -2.39 -0.17 -7.13
N TRP A 285 -2.27 -1.40 -6.62
CA TRP A 285 -3.38 -2.19 -6.10
C TRP A 285 -3.29 -2.35 -4.58
N MET A 286 -4.43 -2.61 -3.97
CA MET A 286 -4.55 -2.92 -2.55
C MET A 286 -5.84 -3.69 -2.27
N THR A 287 -5.81 -4.56 -1.27
CA THR A 287 -6.98 -5.29 -0.77
C THR A 287 -8.02 -4.38 -0.12
N ASP A 288 -9.28 -4.74 -0.21
CA ASP A 288 -10.37 -4.02 0.44
C ASP A 288 -10.29 -4.16 1.97
N SER A 289 -9.92 -5.34 2.46
CA SER A 289 -9.66 -5.63 3.86
C SER A 289 -8.54 -4.77 4.44
N GLY A 290 -7.44 -4.59 3.70
CA GLY A 290 -6.35 -3.69 4.06
C GLY A 290 -6.78 -2.22 4.19
N ARG A 291 -7.79 -1.78 3.43
CA ARG A 291 -8.33 -0.41 3.51
C ARG A 291 -9.14 -0.16 4.77
N SER A 292 -9.62 -1.20 5.44
CA SER A 292 -10.39 -1.11 6.69
C SER A 292 -9.51 -1.08 7.94
N LEU A 293 -8.19 -1.30 7.83
CA LEU A 293 -7.28 -1.37 8.97
C LEU A 293 -7.27 -0.11 9.85
N TYR A 294 -7.59 1.08 9.31
CA TYR A 294 -7.62 2.31 10.11
C TYR A 294 -8.75 2.33 11.14
N GLN A 295 -9.77 1.48 11.00
CA GLN A 295 -10.88 1.39 11.95
C GLN A 295 -10.41 1.05 13.37
N GLN A 296 -9.25 0.38 13.50
CA GLN A 296 -8.64 0.09 14.81
C GLN A 296 -8.31 1.35 15.63
N VAL A 297 -8.10 2.50 14.98
CA VAL A 297 -7.77 3.75 15.66
C VAL A 297 -8.95 4.25 16.49
N GLU A 298 -10.16 4.13 15.95
CA GLU A 298 -11.42 4.57 16.57
C GLU A 298 -12.24 3.39 17.15
N ALA A 299 -11.66 2.18 17.23
CA ALA A 299 -12.36 0.99 17.71
C ALA A 299 -12.87 1.15 19.15
N GLU A 300 -14.03 0.56 19.45
CA GLU A 300 -14.68 0.68 20.76
C GLU A 300 -13.83 0.06 21.89
N ASN A 301 -13.09 -1.01 21.59
CA ASN A 301 -12.18 -1.68 22.51
C ASN A 301 -10.80 -1.00 22.62
N ARG A 302 -10.64 0.24 22.14
CA ARG A 302 -9.38 0.98 22.23
C ARG A 302 -9.01 1.32 23.67
N MET A 303 -7.81 0.90 24.10
CA MET A 303 -7.29 1.22 25.42
C MET A 303 -6.75 2.66 25.48
N LYS A 304 -7.13 3.41 26.52
CA LYS A 304 -6.84 4.85 26.67
C LYS A 304 -6.17 5.25 27.98
N SER A 305 -5.91 4.30 28.87
CA SER A 305 -5.31 4.59 30.18
C SER A 305 -4.53 3.41 30.71
N PHE A 306 -3.36 3.66 31.30
CA PHE A 306 -2.59 2.65 32.02
C PHE A 306 -3.42 2.07 33.16
N ARG A 307 -3.25 0.77 33.42
CA ARG A 307 -3.88 0.10 34.58
C ARG A 307 -2.89 -0.77 35.32
N VAL A 308 -3.03 -0.79 36.65
CA VAL A 308 -2.32 -1.68 37.58
C VAL A 308 -3.36 -2.38 38.44
N ASP A 309 -3.32 -3.70 38.46
CA ASP A 309 -4.22 -4.58 39.22
C ASP A 309 -5.70 -4.18 39.04
N GLY A 310 -6.08 -3.88 37.79
CA GLY A 310 -7.43 -3.49 37.38
C GLY A 310 -7.76 -1.99 37.54
N ASN A 311 -6.97 -1.23 38.31
CA ASN A 311 -7.23 0.18 38.59
C ASN A 311 -6.48 1.11 37.62
N LYS A 312 -7.04 2.29 37.33
CA LYS A 312 -6.35 3.31 36.51
C LYS A 312 -5.08 3.77 37.23
N ALA A 313 -3.98 3.85 36.50
CA ALA A 313 -2.67 4.24 37.03
C ALA A 313 -2.02 5.33 36.17
N SER A 314 -1.04 6.02 36.75
CA SER A 314 -0.09 6.85 36.02
C SER A 314 0.94 6.00 35.28
N LEU A 315 1.65 6.61 34.32
CA LEU A 315 2.76 5.93 33.62
C LEU A 315 3.85 5.49 34.61
N GLY A 316 4.19 6.33 35.60
CA GLY A 316 5.23 6.03 36.58
C GLY A 316 4.88 4.81 37.43
N GLU A 317 3.66 4.77 37.97
CA GLU A 317 3.15 3.62 38.74
C GLU A 317 3.13 2.34 37.90
N ALA A 318 2.69 2.42 36.64
CA ALA A 318 2.65 1.27 35.75
C ALA A 318 4.06 0.75 35.45
N VAL A 319 5.02 1.62 35.12
CA VAL A 319 6.42 1.23 34.85
C VAL A 319 7.09 0.63 36.09
N GLN A 320 6.89 1.25 37.25
CA GLN A 320 7.40 0.73 38.53
C GLN A 320 6.84 -0.66 38.82
N ARG A 321 5.53 -0.85 38.64
CA ARG A 321 4.89 -2.15 38.85
C ARG A 321 5.45 -3.21 37.90
N VAL A 322 5.69 -2.87 36.64
CA VAL A 322 6.31 -3.80 35.68
C VAL A 322 7.69 -4.21 36.16
N ARG A 323 8.53 -3.26 36.58
CA ARG A 323 9.85 -3.53 37.12
C ARG A 323 9.81 -4.48 38.32
N GLU A 324 8.87 -4.27 39.26
CA GLU A 324 8.67 -5.20 40.39
C GLU A 324 8.29 -6.61 39.93
N LEU A 325 7.38 -6.73 38.94
CA LEU A 325 6.94 -8.02 38.42
C LEU A 325 8.06 -8.76 37.66
N LEU A 326 8.96 -8.04 37.01
CA LEU A 326 10.12 -8.63 36.34
C LEU A 326 11.09 -9.28 37.34
N THR A 327 11.25 -8.73 38.55
CA THR A 327 12.16 -9.29 39.57
C THR A 327 11.58 -10.47 40.37
N VAL A 328 10.32 -10.86 40.13
CA VAL A 328 9.67 -11.95 40.87
C VAL A 328 10.26 -13.32 40.52
N GLY A 329 10.81 -13.48 39.31
CA GLY A 329 11.35 -14.74 38.84
C GLY A 329 11.48 -14.75 37.31
N PRO A 330 11.65 -15.93 36.68
CA PRO A 330 11.91 -16.02 35.25
C PRO A 330 10.82 -15.37 34.39
N VAL A 331 11.26 -14.62 33.38
CA VAL A 331 10.41 -13.80 32.50
C VAL A 331 10.33 -14.44 31.11
N ALA A 332 9.12 -14.39 30.52
CA ALA A 332 8.89 -14.64 29.11
C ALA A 332 8.40 -13.38 28.40
N TYR A 333 9.11 -12.95 27.35
CA TYR A 333 8.70 -11.86 26.48
C TYR A 333 7.99 -12.43 25.25
N VAL A 334 6.73 -12.06 25.03
CA VAL A 334 5.95 -12.46 23.86
C VAL A 334 5.93 -11.32 22.85
N ALA A 335 6.74 -11.45 21.80
CA ALA A 335 6.86 -10.48 20.72
C ALA A 335 5.79 -10.71 19.64
N SER A 336 5.25 -9.61 19.12
CA SER A 336 4.41 -9.61 17.92
C SER A 336 5.25 -9.32 16.69
N GLY A 337 4.90 -9.94 15.56
CA GLY A 337 5.43 -9.46 14.29
C GLY A 337 4.69 -8.27 13.67
N HIS A 338 3.78 -7.64 14.42
CA HIS A 338 3.32 -6.26 14.20
C HIS A 338 4.22 -5.21 14.86
N MET A 339 5.21 -5.64 15.65
CA MET A 339 6.25 -4.74 16.17
C MET A 339 7.11 -4.23 15.01
N SER A 340 7.40 -2.93 15.00
CA SER A 340 8.32 -2.33 14.02
C SER A 340 9.76 -2.79 14.29
N VAL A 341 10.67 -2.59 13.34
CA VAL A 341 12.10 -2.89 13.54
C VAL A 341 12.63 -2.17 14.78
N GLU A 342 12.17 -0.94 15.02
CA GLU A 342 12.53 -0.15 16.20
C GLU A 342 11.97 -0.72 17.51
N ASP A 343 10.72 -1.20 17.50
CA ASP A 343 10.15 -1.87 18.68
C ASP A 343 10.91 -3.16 19.01
N GLN A 344 11.24 -3.95 17.99
CA GLN A 344 12.01 -5.20 18.11
C GLN A 344 13.41 -4.93 18.66
N TRP A 345 14.07 -3.86 18.19
CA TRP A 345 15.35 -3.41 18.71
C TRP A 345 15.27 -3.03 20.20
N MET A 346 14.25 -2.27 20.57
CA MET A 346 14.04 -1.88 21.97
C MET A 346 13.70 -3.07 22.88
N LEU A 347 12.96 -4.06 22.37
CA LEU A 347 12.69 -5.30 23.10
C LEU A 347 13.98 -6.11 23.32
N ARG A 348 14.86 -6.18 22.32
CA ARG A 348 16.16 -6.82 22.48
C ARG A 348 16.98 -6.16 23.59
N LYS A 349 17.03 -4.82 23.61
CA LYS A 349 17.69 -4.08 24.71
C LYS A 349 17.06 -4.32 26.07
N LEU A 350 15.73 -4.47 26.14
CA LEU A 350 15.05 -4.84 27.38
C LEU A 350 15.49 -6.24 27.84
N ALA A 351 15.53 -7.21 26.94
CA ALA A 351 15.98 -8.57 27.26
C ALA A 351 17.48 -8.66 27.62
N GLU A 352 18.31 -7.71 27.17
CA GLU A 352 19.70 -7.55 27.60
C GLU A 352 19.79 -6.94 29.02
N ALA A 353 18.90 -6.01 29.37
CA ALA A 353 18.86 -5.37 30.68
C ALA A 353 18.21 -6.26 31.77
N GLU A 354 17.17 -7.01 31.42
CA GLU A 354 16.49 -7.98 32.26
C GLU A 354 16.33 -9.29 31.49
N PRO A 355 17.19 -10.29 31.76
CA PRO A 355 17.19 -11.55 31.00
C PRO A 355 15.85 -12.30 31.04
N GLY A 356 15.32 -12.61 29.87
CA GLY A 356 14.10 -13.40 29.72
C GLY A 356 14.04 -14.12 28.37
N ALA A 357 13.25 -15.19 28.30
CA ALA A 357 13.08 -15.94 27.06
C ALA A 357 12.17 -15.16 26.10
N ILE A 358 12.63 -14.94 24.87
CA ILE A 358 11.82 -14.32 23.82
C ILE A 358 11.05 -15.42 23.08
N HIS A 359 9.74 -15.26 23.04
CA HIS A 359 8.80 -16.05 22.26
C HIS A 359 8.16 -15.13 21.23
N PHE A 360 8.16 -15.51 19.97
CA PHE A 360 7.61 -14.68 18.89
C PHE A 360 6.39 -15.40 18.32
N VAL A 361 5.26 -14.70 18.21
CA VAL A 361 4.04 -15.29 17.63
C VAL A 361 4.07 -15.13 16.11
N TYR A 362 4.06 -16.27 15.42
CA TYR A 362 4.03 -16.30 13.96
C TYR A 362 2.61 -16.53 13.45
N HIS A 363 1.97 -15.49 12.90
CA HIS A 363 0.61 -15.59 12.40
C HIS A 363 0.62 -16.10 10.96
N THR A 364 -0.03 -17.24 10.73
CA THR A 364 -0.23 -17.81 9.40
C THR A 364 -1.72 -17.91 9.07
N GLY A 365 -2.05 -17.92 7.79
CA GLY A 365 -3.42 -18.07 7.31
C GLY A 365 -3.46 -18.31 5.81
N GLU A 366 -4.64 -18.16 5.21
CA GLU A 366 -4.81 -18.34 3.76
C GLU A 366 -4.21 -17.16 2.99
N GLY A 367 -3.36 -17.47 2.00
CA GLY A 367 -2.92 -16.50 1.00
C GLY A 367 -3.90 -16.44 -0.17
N ASP A 368 -3.83 -15.38 -0.97
CA ASP A 368 -4.65 -15.23 -2.18
C ASP A 368 -3.85 -15.33 -3.49
N GLY A 369 -2.56 -15.66 -3.41
CA GLY A 369 -1.65 -15.69 -4.56
C GLY A 369 -1.38 -14.31 -5.18
N ARG A 370 -1.77 -13.22 -4.49
CA ARG A 370 -1.70 -11.83 -4.98
C ARG A 370 -1.06 -10.92 -3.91
N LEU A 371 -1.85 -10.12 -3.19
CA LEU A 371 -1.39 -9.17 -2.16
C LEU A 371 -1.70 -9.61 -0.72
N ILE A 372 -2.23 -10.81 -0.54
CA ILE A 372 -2.41 -11.42 0.76
C ILE A 372 -1.48 -12.63 0.87
N SER A 373 -0.46 -12.49 1.70
CA SER A 373 0.47 -13.59 1.99
C SER A 373 -0.13 -14.58 2.98
N LYS A 374 0.33 -15.84 2.93
CA LYS A 374 0.08 -16.84 3.99
C LYS A 374 0.69 -16.40 5.31
N ASP A 375 1.84 -15.73 5.26
CA ASP A 375 2.42 -15.05 6.41
C ASP A 375 1.62 -13.76 6.70
N LYS A 376 0.87 -13.78 7.80
CA LYS A 376 0.06 -12.65 8.30
C LYS A 376 0.86 -11.68 9.16
N THR A 377 2.17 -11.82 9.16
CA THR A 377 3.06 -11.13 10.05
C THR A 377 3.83 -10.08 9.26
N PRO A 378 3.52 -8.78 9.39
CA PRO A 378 4.08 -7.74 8.54
C PRO A 378 5.59 -7.54 8.71
N ASN A 379 6.18 -8.03 9.81
CA ASN A 379 7.59 -7.79 10.15
C ASN A 379 8.32 -9.00 10.77
N LEU A 380 8.00 -10.22 10.32
CA LEU A 380 8.75 -11.42 10.71
C LEU A 380 10.25 -11.29 10.38
N ARG A 381 10.56 -10.82 9.17
CA ARG A 381 11.95 -10.63 8.70
C ARG A 381 12.70 -9.54 9.46
N GLY A 382 12.01 -8.53 9.97
CA GLY A 382 12.58 -7.60 10.93
C GLY A 382 13.09 -8.33 12.18
N GLY A 383 12.33 -9.31 12.69
CA GLY A 383 12.72 -10.12 13.84
C GLY A 383 13.99 -10.94 13.59
N LEU A 384 14.12 -11.50 12.38
CA LEU A 384 15.33 -12.22 11.95
C LEU A 384 16.54 -11.29 11.84
N LEU A 385 16.38 -10.13 11.19
CA LEU A 385 17.45 -9.16 10.96
C LEU A 385 17.93 -8.49 12.24
N THR A 386 17.02 -8.15 13.16
CA THR A 386 17.37 -7.58 14.47
C THR A 386 17.99 -8.62 15.43
N GLY A 387 17.95 -9.91 15.07
CA GLY A 387 18.39 -11.02 15.90
C GLY A 387 17.44 -11.34 17.06
N LEU A 388 16.21 -10.79 17.04
CA LEU A 388 15.17 -11.10 18.02
C LEU A 388 14.74 -12.58 17.93
N ILE A 389 14.76 -13.13 16.72
CA ILE A 389 14.57 -14.56 16.44
C ILE A 389 15.71 -15.06 15.54
N LYS A 390 16.05 -16.36 15.68
CA LYS A 390 17.13 -17.01 14.92
C LYS A 390 16.62 -17.88 13.77
N GLY A 391 15.32 -18.16 13.75
CA GLY A 391 14.66 -18.99 12.76
C GLY A 391 13.16 -18.73 12.79
N ILE A 392 12.41 -19.44 11.95
CA ILE A 392 10.95 -19.30 11.88
C ILE A 392 10.34 -19.80 13.21
N PRO A 393 9.58 -18.97 13.94
CA PRO A 393 8.95 -19.38 15.18
C PRO A 393 7.79 -20.34 14.94
N ASP A 394 7.38 -21.05 16.00
CA ASP A 394 6.12 -21.78 16.01
C ASP A 394 4.94 -20.80 15.87
N ALA A 395 3.89 -21.23 15.17
CA ALA A 395 2.64 -20.48 15.08
C ALA A 395 1.94 -20.36 16.44
N HIS A 396 2.20 -21.33 17.33
CA HIS A 396 1.66 -21.37 18.67
C HIS A 396 2.74 -21.22 19.74
N LEU A 397 2.34 -20.76 20.92
CA LEU A 397 3.24 -20.57 22.06
C LEU A 397 3.49 -21.88 22.83
N HIS A 398 3.65 -23.02 22.15
CA HIS A 398 3.80 -24.34 22.77
C HIS A 398 4.93 -24.39 23.81
N SER A 399 6.12 -23.93 23.45
CA SER A 399 7.26 -23.90 24.39
C SER A 399 6.98 -23.04 25.63
N LEU A 400 6.23 -21.94 25.51
CA LEU A 400 5.86 -21.11 26.64
C LEU A 400 4.76 -21.79 27.48
N ARG A 401 3.78 -22.41 26.84
CA ARG A 401 2.72 -23.19 27.51
C ARG A 401 3.33 -24.28 28.39
N ASP A 402 4.24 -25.09 27.85
CA ASP A 402 4.85 -26.21 28.57
C ASP A 402 5.66 -25.70 29.79
N LYS A 403 6.38 -24.58 29.64
CA LYS A 403 7.10 -23.93 30.75
C LYS A 403 6.17 -23.32 31.81
N LEU A 404 5.01 -22.81 31.41
CA LEU A 404 3.98 -22.31 32.33
C LEU A 404 3.32 -23.46 33.11
N GLU A 405 3.09 -24.60 32.46
CA GLU A 405 2.59 -25.83 33.09
C GLU A 405 3.58 -26.36 34.13
N ALA A 406 4.88 -26.34 33.81
CA ALA A 406 5.97 -26.68 34.72
C ALA A 406 6.21 -25.63 35.83
N GLY A 407 5.59 -24.44 35.73
CA GLY A 407 5.74 -23.36 36.71
C GLY A 407 7.08 -22.63 36.66
N GLU A 408 7.82 -22.78 35.56
CA GLU A 408 9.15 -22.21 35.32
C GLU A 408 9.11 -20.71 35.01
N ILE A 409 8.00 -20.22 34.45
CA ILE A 409 7.80 -18.79 34.15
C ILE A 409 6.92 -18.15 35.22
N LYS A 410 7.36 -17.01 35.76
CA LYS A 410 6.62 -16.23 36.76
C LYS A 410 5.98 -14.98 36.18
N THR A 411 6.55 -14.42 35.12
CA THR A 411 6.06 -13.18 34.51
C THR A 411 6.07 -13.31 32.99
N ILE A 412 4.94 -12.95 32.35
CA ILE A 412 4.76 -12.87 30.91
C ILE A 412 4.61 -11.39 30.54
N VAL A 413 5.36 -10.94 29.55
CA VAL A 413 5.24 -9.59 28.99
C VAL A 413 4.84 -9.72 27.52
N SER A 414 3.59 -9.43 27.19
CA SER A 414 3.06 -9.50 25.83
C SER A 414 3.09 -8.14 25.13
N PHE A 415 3.52 -8.11 23.87
CA PHE A 415 3.59 -6.91 23.03
C PHE A 415 2.61 -6.99 21.86
N GLY A 416 1.35 -6.65 22.11
CA GLY A 416 0.29 -6.59 21.10
C GLY A 416 -0.21 -7.95 20.65
N GLU A 417 0.12 -9.01 21.40
CA GLU A 417 -0.30 -10.38 21.11
C GLU A 417 -1.37 -10.86 22.08
N ASP A 418 -2.46 -11.36 21.51
CA ASP A 418 -3.48 -12.11 22.23
C ASP A 418 -2.96 -13.53 22.49
N ILE A 419 -2.34 -13.70 23.65
CA ILE A 419 -1.71 -14.98 24.01
C ILE A 419 -2.72 -16.11 24.22
N VAL A 420 -4.02 -15.79 24.41
CA VAL A 420 -5.08 -16.79 24.47
C VAL A 420 -5.28 -17.39 23.08
N LYS A 421 -5.37 -16.56 22.04
CA LYS A 421 -5.45 -17.03 20.64
C LYS A 421 -4.18 -17.72 20.18
N ALA A 422 -3.03 -17.34 20.73
CA ALA A 422 -1.76 -18.02 20.47
C ALA A 422 -1.60 -19.37 21.21
N GLY A 423 -2.62 -19.83 21.95
CA GLY A 423 -2.69 -21.17 22.51
C GLY A 423 -2.43 -21.30 24.02
N ILE A 424 -2.36 -20.19 24.76
CA ILE A 424 -2.20 -20.22 26.23
C ILE A 424 -3.58 -20.05 26.89
N SER A 425 -4.07 -21.11 27.52
CA SER A 425 -5.37 -21.07 28.21
C SER A 425 -5.42 -20.02 29.34
N PRO A 426 -6.57 -19.39 29.60
CA PRO A 426 -6.77 -18.48 30.73
C PRO A 426 -6.29 -19.01 32.09
N GLU A 427 -6.45 -20.31 32.33
CA GLU A 427 -6.06 -21.00 33.56
C GLU A 427 -4.54 -20.96 33.77
N LEU A 428 -3.77 -21.09 32.67
CA LEU A 428 -2.32 -20.99 32.71
C LEU A 428 -1.86 -19.54 32.86
N ILE A 429 -2.52 -18.58 32.20
CA ILE A 429 -2.20 -17.15 32.33
C ILE A 429 -2.32 -16.73 33.81
N LYS A 430 -3.36 -17.18 34.52
CA LYS A 430 -3.57 -16.89 35.95
C LYS A 430 -2.46 -17.41 36.88
N LYS A 431 -1.64 -18.38 36.43
CA LYS A 431 -0.49 -18.90 37.20
C LYS A 431 0.75 -17.99 37.15
N ALA A 432 0.76 -17.01 36.25
CA ALA A 432 1.86 -16.06 36.07
C ALA A 432 1.36 -14.60 36.20
N ASN A 433 2.29 -13.67 36.34
CA ASN A 433 1.99 -12.25 36.23
C ASN A 433 1.96 -11.86 34.75
N LEU A 434 0.83 -11.35 34.25
CA LEU A 434 0.75 -10.84 32.87
C LEU A 434 0.92 -9.31 32.84
N VAL A 435 1.87 -8.83 32.05
CA VAL A 435 2.03 -7.45 31.62
C VAL A 435 1.69 -7.39 30.14
N TYR A 436 0.81 -6.48 29.74
CA TYR A 436 0.37 -6.36 28.36
C TYR A 436 0.61 -4.94 27.82
N PHE A 437 1.35 -4.86 26.71
CA PHE A 437 1.51 -3.67 25.89
C PHE A 437 0.64 -3.82 24.65
N GLY A 438 -0.20 -2.84 24.29
CA GLY A 438 -0.99 -2.94 23.06
C GLY A 438 -2.00 -1.82 22.90
N ALA A 439 -2.58 -1.68 21.72
CA ALA A 439 -3.54 -0.60 21.45
C ALA A 439 -4.98 -0.97 21.84
N LEU A 440 -5.36 -2.23 21.65
CA LEU A 440 -6.74 -2.73 21.78
C LEU A 440 -6.85 -3.71 22.95
N ARG A 441 -8.05 -3.83 23.53
CA ARG A 441 -8.37 -4.95 24.42
C ARG A 441 -8.61 -6.22 23.61
N ASP A 442 -8.13 -7.33 24.13
CA ASP A 442 -8.27 -8.68 23.59
C ASP A 442 -8.57 -9.68 24.72
N ASP A 443 -8.60 -10.97 24.38
CA ASP A 443 -9.05 -12.04 25.27
C ASP A 443 -8.08 -12.27 26.45
N CYS A 444 -6.83 -11.80 26.36
CA CYS A 444 -5.85 -11.91 27.44
C CYS A 444 -5.81 -10.69 28.36
N THR A 445 -6.28 -9.52 27.90
CA THR A 445 -6.17 -8.26 28.65
C THR A 445 -6.84 -8.26 30.02
N ASP A 446 -7.91 -9.05 30.22
CA ASP A 446 -8.61 -9.14 31.51
C ASP A 446 -7.80 -9.86 32.60
N TYR A 447 -6.78 -10.61 32.22
CA TYR A 447 -5.88 -11.32 33.16
C TYR A 447 -4.61 -10.52 33.48
N ALA A 448 -4.40 -9.37 32.83
CA ALA A 448 -3.19 -8.58 32.99
C ALA A 448 -3.16 -7.85 34.34
N LYS A 449 -2.06 -8.03 35.07
CA LYS A 449 -1.73 -7.22 36.25
C LYS A 449 -1.35 -5.80 35.88
N VAL A 450 -0.74 -5.61 34.70
CA VAL A 450 -0.44 -4.27 34.18
C VAL A 450 -0.86 -4.17 32.73
N LEU A 451 -1.65 -3.14 32.40
CA LEU A 451 -1.99 -2.75 31.04
C LEU A 451 -1.26 -1.46 30.67
N LEU A 452 -0.50 -1.52 29.58
CA LEU A 452 0.26 -0.41 29.01
C LEU A 452 -0.26 -0.10 27.60
N PRO A 453 -1.27 0.79 27.48
CA PRO A 453 -1.80 1.13 26.17
C PRO A 453 -0.74 1.79 25.29
N ALA A 454 -0.58 1.25 24.08
CA ALA A 454 0.37 1.70 23.09
C ALA A 454 -0.33 2.33 21.87
N LEU A 455 0.49 2.93 21.01
CA LEU A 455 0.05 3.56 19.76
C LEU A 455 -0.02 2.53 18.62
N THR A 456 -1.04 2.66 17.78
CA THR A 456 -1.20 1.89 16.54
C THR A 456 -0.16 2.30 15.50
N VAL A 457 -0.07 1.54 14.40
CA VAL A 457 0.79 1.88 13.24
C VAL A 457 0.48 3.27 12.68
N PHE A 458 -0.77 3.76 12.81
CA PHE A 458 -1.18 5.07 12.30
C PHE A 458 -0.82 6.24 13.20
N GLU A 459 -0.45 5.98 14.46
CA GLU A 459 -0.21 7.00 15.48
C GLU A 459 1.26 7.18 15.83
N ARG A 460 2.14 6.41 15.17
CA ARG A 460 3.59 6.45 15.38
C ARG A 460 4.32 6.30 14.05
N SER A 461 5.63 6.45 14.09
CA SER A 461 6.49 6.19 12.92
C SER A 461 7.42 5.03 13.22
N GLY A 462 7.82 4.32 12.18
CA GLY A 462 8.72 3.17 12.28
C GLY A 462 8.94 2.53 10.92
N SER A 463 9.41 1.30 10.94
CA SER A 463 9.68 0.54 9.73
C SER A 463 9.37 -0.95 9.87
N PHE A 464 9.10 -1.58 8.73
CA PHE A 464 8.89 -3.01 8.58
C PHE A 464 9.78 -3.55 7.47
N VAL A 465 10.10 -4.85 7.55
CA VAL A 465 10.78 -5.60 6.50
C VAL A 465 9.81 -6.63 5.98
N ASN A 466 9.34 -6.43 4.75
CA ASN A 466 8.35 -7.26 4.10
C ASN A 466 8.94 -8.61 3.62
N GLN A 467 8.12 -9.45 3.00
CA GLN A 467 8.48 -10.79 2.52
C GLN A 467 9.64 -10.84 1.50
N GLN A 468 9.94 -9.74 0.82
CA GLN A 468 11.06 -9.62 -0.12
C GLN A 468 12.36 -9.16 0.56
N PHE A 469 12.41 -9.11 1.90
CA PHE A 469 13.48 -8.41 2.62
C PHE A 469 13.60 -6.93 2.23
N ARG A 470 12.47 -6.29 1.87
CA ARG A 470 12.43 -4.86 1.57
C ARG A 470 12.08 -4.07 2.83
N LEU A 471 13.00 -3.22 3.26
CA LEU A 471 12.79 -2.27 4.34
C LEU A 471 11.89 -1.12 3.88
N GLN A 472 10.74 -0.95 4.51
CA GLN A 472 9.77 0.11 4.22
C GLN A 472 9.46 0.90 5.49
N LYS A 473 9.40 2.22 5.38
CA LYS A 473 9.05 3.11 6.49
C LYS A 473 7.59 3.56 6.42
N PHE A 474 7.00 3.77 7.59
CA PHE A 474 5.70 4.43 7.76
C PHE A 474 5.84 5.63 8.69
N SER A 475 4.98 6.63 8.48
CA SER A 475 4.96 7.87 9.26
C SER A 475 3.81 7.89 10.25
N GLN A 476 3.94 8.73 11.29
CA GLN A 476 2.80 9.06 12.12
C GLN A 476 1.78 9.86 11.30
N ILE A 477 0.54 9.37 11.27
CA ILE A 477 -0.52 9.88 10.40
C ILE A 477 -1.55 10.69 11.20
N VAL A 478 -1.86 10.23 12.41
CA VAL A 478 -2.72 10.93 13.39
C VAL A 478 -2.06 10.99 14.76
N PRO A 479 -2.41 11.95 15.62
CA PRO A 479 -1.98 11.92 17.00
C PRO A 479 -2.60 10.72 17.74
N GLY A 480 -1.82 10.09 18.62
CA GLY A 480 -2.37 9.09 19.54
C GLY A 480 -3.21 9.72 20.66
N PRO A 481 -3.94 8.91 21.44
CA PRO A 481 -4.66 9.39 22.62
C PRO A 481 -3.73 10.11 23.61
N ALA A 482 -4.21 11.21 24.19
CA ALA A 482 -3.41 12.04 25.08
C ALA A 482 -2.80 11.24 26.24
N GLY A 483 -1.50 11.43 26.46
CA GLY A 483 -0.75 10.75 27.52
C GLY A 483 -0.27 9.33 27.18
N LEU A 484 -0.68 8.76 26.04
CA LEU A 484 -0.12 7.50 25.55
C LEU A 484 1.17 7.72 24.77
N LEU A 485 2.03 6.70 24.80
CA LEU A 485 3.35 6.72 24.19
C LEU A 485 3.50 5.54 23.23
N PRO A 486 4.34 5.65 22.18
CA PRO A 486 4.67 4.49 21.35
C PRO A 486 5.42 3.43 22.17
N THR A 487 5.34 2.17 21.73
CA THR A 487 5.98 1.04 22.41
C THR A 487 7.48 1.26 22.64
N THR A 488 8.21 1.80 21.66
CA THR A 488 9.63 2.21 21.83
C THR A 488 9.87 3.13 23.03
N ALA A 489 8.98 4.10 23.27
CA ALA A 489 9.11 5.03 24.38
C ALA A 489 8.74 4.38 25.71
N LEU A 490 7.72 3.52 25.75
CA LEU A 490 7.38 2.74 26.94
C LEU A 490 8.53 1.80 27.34
N LEU A 491 9.15 1.13 26.36
CA LEU A 491 10.32 0.28 26.56
C LEU A 491 11.53 1.09 27.04
N ALA A 492 11.80 2.25 26.46
CA ALA A 492 12.87 3.13 26.92
C ALA A 492 12.68 3.57 28.38
N ARG A 493 11.43 3.82 28.79
CA ARG A 493 11.10 4.16 30.18
C ARG A 493 11.39 3.00 31.13
N LEU A 494 10.98 1.80 30.75
CA LEU A 494 11.22 0.59 31.53
C LEU A 494 12.71 0.24 31.63
N ILE A 495 13.46 0.33 30.53
CA ILE A 495 14.91 0.09 30.53
C ILE A 495 15.63 1.12 31.40
N GLY A 496 15.24 2.40 31.34
CA GLY A 496 15.78 3.43 32.21
C GLY A 496 15.55 3.14 33.69
N GLU A 497 14.34 2.67 34.05
CA GLU A 497 13.99 2.27 35.41
C GLU A 497 14.79 1.06 35.91
N ILE A 498 15.06 0.08 35.03
CA ILE A 498 15.85 -1.12 35.35
C ILE A 498 17.33 -0.77 35.53
N THR A 499 17.88 0.06 34.63
CA THR A 499 19.31 0.37 34.57
C THR A 499 19.73 1.58 35.42
N GLY A 500 18.77 2.36 35.92
CA GLY A 500 19.03 3.64 36.58
C GLY A 500 19.50 4.76 35.63
N GLN A 501 19.38 4.57 34.31
CA GLN A 501 19.79 5.55 33.30
C GLN A 501 18.65 6.48 32.87
N PRO A 502 18.95 7.67 32.32
CA PRO A 502 17.94 8.60 31.82
C PRO A 502 17.00 7.97 30.80
N ALA A 503 15.71 7.98 31.15
CA ALA A 503 14.64 7.25 30.48
C ALA A 503 14.06 7.97 29.23
N THR A 504 14.92 8.60 28.42
CA THR A 504 14.48 9.34 27.23
C THR A 504 14.36 8.40 26.04
N ALA A 505 13.18 8.35 25.44
CA ALA A 505 12.95 7.55 24.24
C ALA A 505 13.82 8.05 23.08
N PRO A 506 14.67 7.21 22.48
CA PRO A 506 15.45 7.60 21.32
C PRO A 506 14.52 7.85 20.12
N SER A 507 14.83 8.89 19.35
CA SER A 507 14.17 9.12 18.05
C SER A 507 14.54 8.03 17.04
N ASN A 508 13.72 7.82 16.00
CA ASN A 508 14.03 6.84 14.95
C ASN A 508 15.44 7.05 14.34
N PRO A 509 15.89 8.29 14.00
CA PRO A 509 17.26 8.50 13.54
C PRO A 509 18.33 8.08 14.55
N GLN A 510 18.10 8.22 15.85
CA GLN A 510 19.04 7.77 16.88
C GLN A 510 19.07 6.24 16.97
N MET A 511 17.90 5.58 17.02
CA MET A 511 17.82 4.11 17.01
C MET A 511 18.48 3.52 15.76
N TRP A 512 18.25 4.12 14.59
CA TRP A 512 18.83 3.63 13.34
C TRP A 512 20.35 3.76 13.25
N ARG A 513 20.98 4.70 13.96
CA ARG A 513 22.46 4.71 14.06
C ARG A 513 22.98 3.50 14.82
N GLU A 514 22.28 3.09 15.89
CA GLU A 514 22.65 1.91 16.67
C GLU A 514 22.36 0.62 15.91
N ILE A 515 21.18 0.52 15.29
CA ILE A 515 20.77 -0.63 14.48
C ILE A 515 21.74 -0.84 13.32
N ALA A 516 22.06 0.21 12.55
CA ALA A 516 22.99 0.12 11.42
C ALA A 516 24.43 -0.22 11.85
N ALA A 517 24.83 0.12 13.07
CA ALA A 517 26.13 -0.26 13.63
C ALA A 517 26.16 -1.71 14.13
N ALA A 518 25.04 -2.22 14.64
CA ALA A 518 24.95 -3.54 15.25
C ALA A 518 24.53 -4.67 14.28
N VAL A 519 23.80 -4.33 13.21
CA VAL A 519 23.23 -5.30 12.27
C VAL A 519 23.86 -5.08 10.88
N PRO A 520 24.69 -6.03 10.38
CA PRO A 520 25.41 -5.89 9.12
C PRO A 520 24.51 -5.58 7.91
N GLN A 521 23.33 -6.22 7.84
CA GLN A 521 22.36 -6.04 6.75
C GLN A 521 21.76 -4.62 6.72
N PHE A 522 21.84 -3.87 7.82
CA PHE A 522 21.39 -2.48 7.91
C PHE A 522 22.56 -1.48 7.83
N SER A 523 23.77 -1.93 7.49
CA SER A 523 24.93 -1.04 7.40
C SER A 523 24.70 0.10 6.41
N GLY A 524 24.99 1.34 6.85
CA GLY A 524 24.81 2.55 6.05
C GLY A 524 23.36 3.02 5.88
N VAL A 525 22.37 2.31 6.45
CA VAL A 525 20.96 2.72 6.38
C VAL A 525 20.68 3.87 7.35
N GLU A 526 20.13 4.96 6.82
CA GLU A 526 19.60 6.08 7.61
C GLU A 526 18.08 6.16 7.46
N PHE A 527 17.35 6.18 8.58
CA PHE A 527 15.87 6.20 8.59
C PHE A 527 15.26 7.27 7.66
N ALA A 528 15.83 8.47 7.70
CA ALA A 528 15.36 9.59 6.88
C ALA A 528 15.54 9.34 5.38
N LYS A 529 16.58 8.59 4.98
CA LYS A 529 16.96 8.31 3.60
C LYS A 529 16.37 7.02 3.03
N ILE A 530 15.63 6.23 3.84
CA ILE A 530 14.89 5.07 3.31
C ILE A 530 13.94 5.57 2.21
N PRO A 531 14.05 5.05 0.97
CA PRO A 531 13.20 5.47 -0.14
C PRO A 531 11.72 5.25 0.15
N THR A 532 10.85 6.04 -0.48
CA THR A 532 9.40 5.86 -0.35
C THR A 532 8.95 4.51 -0.91
N THR A 533 9.66 3.91 -1.87
CA THR A 533 9.42 2.57 -2.40
C THR A 533 10.10 1.46 -1.58
N GLY A 534 10.82 1.82 -0.50
CA GLY A 534 11.59 0.89 0.32
C GLY A 534 12.97 0.55 -0.25
N LEU A 535 13.79 -0.09 0.58
CA LEU A 535 15.16 -0.52 0.28
C LEU A 535 15.24 -2.04 0.34
N GLU A 536 15.72 -2.68 -0.71
CA GLU A 536 15.97 -4.13 -0.72
C GLU A 536 17.24 -4.44 0.07
N LEU A 537 17.17 -5.43 0.95
CA LEU A 537 18.26 -5.83 1.83
C LEU A 537 18.84 -7.17 1.40
N ASP A 538 20.09 -7.43 1.80
CA ASP A 538 20.69 -8.75 1.63
C ASP A 538 19.97 -9.80 2.50
N SER A 539 19.42 -10.81 1.84
CA SER A 539 18.67 -11.91 2.43
C SER A 539 19.44 -13.23 2.45
N SER A 540 20.68 -13.25 1.97
CA SER A 540 21.47 -14.48 1.73
C SER A 540 21.59 -15.37 2.98
N ALA A 541 21.72 -14.76 4.16
CA ALA A 541 21.82 -15.48 5.44
C ALA A 541 20.55 -16.25 5.83
N PHE A 542 19.41 -15.95 5.21
CA PHE A 542 18.10 -16.50 5.54
C PHE A 542 17.50 -17.35 4.41
N ALA A 543 18.24 -17.56 3.32
CA ALA A 543 17.75 -18.21 2.11
C ALA A 543 17.29 -19.67 2.32
N THR A 544 17.78 -20.34 3.37
CA THR A 544 17.44 -21.73 3.70
C THR A 544 16.29 -21.86 4.71
N LEU A 545 15.73 -20.75 5.21
CA LEU A 545 14.63 -20.82 6.15
C LEU A 545 13.31 -21.19 5.44
N PRO A 546 12.48 -22.05 6.06
CA PRO A 546 11.24 -22.53 5.46
C PRO A 546 10.10 -21.50 5.62
N PHE A 547 10.16 -20.41 4.85
CA PHE A 547 9.09 -19.41 4.75
C PHE A 547 7.81 -20.05 4.17
N VAL A 548 6.64 -19.73 4.74
CA VAL A 548 5.34 -20.31 4.35
C VAL A 548 4.71 -19.61 3.14
N GLU A 549 5.29 -18.50 2.73
CA GLU A 549 4.76 -17.64 1.67
C GLU A 549 4.76 -18.35 0.32
N GLU A 550 3.65 -18.19 -0.38
CA GLU A 550 3.48 -18.71 -1.74
C GLU A 550 3.81 -17.63 -2.77
N LYS A 551 3.85 -18.05 -4.03
CA LYS A 551 3.96 -17.13 -5.15
C LYS A 551 2.86 -16.06 -5.09
N GLY A 552 3.29 -14.80 -5.14
CA GLY A 552 2.42 -13.63 -5.24
C GLY A 552 2.72 -12.84 -6.52
N TRP A 553 2.09 -11.67 -6.70
CA TRP A 553 2.30 -10.86 -7.92
C TRP A 553 3.76 -10.46 -8.15
N HIS A 554 4.47 -10.06 -7.09
CA HIS A 554 5.86 -9.61 -7.15
C HIS A 554 6.79 -10.45 -6.26
N PHE A 555 6.36 -11.64 -5.88
CA PHE A 555 7.13 -12.50 -4.96
C PHE A 555 7.18 -13.93 -5.49
N GLU A 556 8.40 -14.43 -5.63
CA GLU A 556 8.67 -15.83 -5.95
C GLU A 556 9.34 -16.47 -4.73
N PRO A 557 8.75 -17.51 -4.12
CA PRO A 557 9.39 -18.22 -3.03
C PRO A 557 10.66 -18.91 -3.53
N VAL A 558 11.67 -18.99 -2.66
CA VAL A 558 12.87 -19.77 -2.94
C VAL A 558 12.45 -21.25 -3.03
N ALA A 559 12.71 -21.89 -4.17
CA ALA A 559 12.31 -23.28 -4.39
C ALA A 559 12.85 -24.17 -3.25
N GLU A 560 11.99 -25.00 -2.67
CA GLU A 560 12.45 -26.05 -1.76
C GLU A 560 13.51 -26.90 -2.48
N PRO A 561 14.65 -27.21 -1.86
CA PRO A 561 15.58 -28.17 -2.43
C PRO A 561 14.81 -29.48 -2.63
N ALA A 562 14.79 -29.97 -3.89
CA ALA A 562 14.09 -31.17 -4.29
C ALA A 562 14.46 -32.35 -3.36
N GLY A 563 13.59 -32.69 -2.42
CA GLY A 563 13.87 -33.72 -1.41
C GLY A 563 12.91 -33.78 -0.22
N ALA A 564 12.15 -32.73 0.07
CA ALA A 564 11.19 -32.73 1.19
C ALA A 564 9.76 -33.05 0.70
N GLN A 565 9.54 -34.22 0.09
CA GLN A 565 8.17 -34.74 0.00
C GLN A 565 7.74 -35.20 1.40
N SER A 566 6.85 -34.43 2.02
CA SER A 566 6.19 -34.78 3.27
C SER A 566 5.32 -36.03 3.09
N SER A 567 5.81 -37.15 3.61
CA SER A 567 4.99 -38.33 3.87
C SER A 567 4.13 -38.07 5.11
N HIS A 568 2.91 -37.56 4.91
CA HIS A 568 1.86 -37.63 5.93
C HIS A 568 0.55 -38.07 5.31
N HIS A 569 0.27 -39.37 5.50
CA HIS A 569 -1.08 -39.93 5.60
C HIS A 569 -1.58 -39.81 7.04
#